data_AF-G0IVY3-F1
#
_entry.id   AF-G0IVY3-F1
#
_cell.length_a   1.000
_cell.length_b   1.000
_cell.length_c   1.000
_cell.angle_alpha   90.00
_cell.angle_beta   90.00
_cell.angle_gamma   90.00
#
_symmetry.space_group_name_H-M   'P 1'
#
loop_
_entity.id
_entity.type
_entity.pdbx_description
1 polymer ?
#
loop_
_entity_poly.entity_id
_entity_poly.type
_entity_poly.pdbx_seq_one_letter_code
_entity_poly.pdbx_strand_id
1 'polypeptide(L)'
;MPANKKHLNPNFLHRFSRISAGLVGGYLVTVFFFLALSFVLDKVAVLFTLVFGGFLLWVGLFIVAFIAKKGWKIWAIYLLLTLVFSSVVYFCQSPTI
;
A
#
# COMPACT_ATOMS: atom_id res chain seq x y z
N MET A 1 -4.83 35.74 20.75
CA MET A 1 -5.95 35.92 19.79
C MET A 1 -6.51 34.54 19.43
N PRO A 2 -7.83 34.29 19.51
CA PRO A 2 -8.40 32.99 19.16
C PRO A 2 -8.48 32.80 17.65
N ALA A 3 -8.00 31.65 17.16
CA ALA A 3 -7.97 31.32 15.74
C ALA A 3 -9.37 31.08 15.15
N ASN A 4 -9.62 31.63 13.96
CA ASN A 4 -10.90 31.55 13.27
C ASN A 4 -11.18 30.12 12.75
N LYS A 5 -12.25 29.48 13.24
CA LYS A 5 -12.59 28.06 12.95
C LYS A 5 -12.94 27.78 11.48
N LYS A 6 -13.17 28.81 10.66
CA LYS A 6 -13.53 28.71 9.24
C LYS A 6 -12.44 28.08 8.34
N HIS A 7 -11.18 28.10 8.77
CA HIS A 7 -10.04 27.51 8.03
C HIS A 7 -9.56 26.17 8.61
N LEU A 8 -10.09 25.76 9.76
CA LEU A 8 -9.84 24.46 10.35
C LEU A 8 -10.79 23.48 9.69
N ASN A 9 -10.30 22.71 8.70
CA ASN A 9 -11.05 21.61 8.13
C ASN A 9 -11.43 20.65 9.27
N PRO A 10 -12.72 20.57 9.67
CA PRO A 10 -13.13 19.87 10.88
C PRO A 10 -13.11 18.35 10.72
N ASN A 11 -12.95 17.85 9.50
CA ASN A 11 -13.19 16.46 9.18
C ASN A 11 -11.91 15.62 9.35
N PHE A 12 -11.56 15.33 10.61
CA PHE A 12 -10.43 14.48 11.01
C PHE A 12 -10.45 13.10 10.30
N LEU A 13 -11.63 12.52 10.13
CA LEU A 13 -11.85 11.24 9.45
C LEU A 13 -11.33 11.23 8.00
N HIS A 14 -11.45 12.35 7.29
CA HIS A 14 -10.96 12.48 5.91
C HIS A 14 -9.43 12.48 5.83
N ARG A 15 -8.76 13.06 6.84
CA ARG A 15 -7.30 13.06 6.94
C ARG A 15 -6.79 11.71 7.41
N PHE A 16 -7.43 11.11 8.41
CA PHE A 16 -7.10 9.80 8.93
C PHE A 16 -7.18 8.72 7.85
N SER A 17 -8.25 8.72 7.04
CA SER A 17 -8.42 7.77 5.94
C SER A 17 -7.30 7.86 4.90
N ARG A 18 -6.74 9.05 4.64
CA ARG A 18 -5.60 9.21 3.71
C ARG A 18 -4.30 8.71 4.31
N ILE A 19 -4.04 9.04 5.57
CA ILE A 19 -2.84 8.60 6.29
C ILE A 19 -2.84 7.07 6.41
N SER A 20 -3.98 6.47 6.80
CA SER A 20 -4.12 5.01 6.90
C SER A 20 -4.04 4.32 5.54
N ALA A 21 -4.55 4.95 4.46
CA ALA A 21 -4.40 4.44 3.09
C ALA A 21 -2.92 4.30 2.71
N GLY A 22 -2.13 5.37 2.92
CA GLY A 22 -0.71 5.35 2.59
C GLY A 22 0.06 4.38 3.46
N LEU A 23 -0.12 4.45 4.79
CA LEU A 23 0.68 3.70 5.74
C LEU A 23 0.35 2.20 5.68
N VAL A 24 -0.91 1.85 5.93
CA VAL A 24 -1.35 0.45 5.99
C VAL A 24 -1.56 -0.13 4.59
N GLY A 25 -2.28 0.60 3.72
CA GLY A 25 -2.58 0.13 2.37
C GLY A 25 -1.33 0.03 1.49
N GLY A 26 -0.44 1.03 1.55
CA GLY A 26 0.84 0.97 0.83
C GLY A 26 1.72 -0.19 1.31
N TYR A 27 1.73 -0.48 2.62
CA TYR A 27 2.55 -1.55 3.18
C TYR A 27 2.04 -2.91 2.70
N LEU A 28 0.73 -3.13 2.76
CA LEU A 28 0.08 -4.34 2.23
C LEU A 28 0.46 -4.58 0.77
N VAL A 29 0.27 -3.57 -0.10
CA VAL A 29 0.60 -3.69 -1.52
C VAL A 29 2.07 -4.07 -1.73
N THR A 30 2.97 -3.43 -0.98
CA THR A 30 4.41 -3.69 -1.09
C THR A 30 4.75 -5.12 -0.67
N VAL A 31 4.24 -5.59 0.47
CA VAL A 31 4.50 -6.95 0.96
C VAL A 31 3.98 -7.99 -0.02
N PHE A 32 2.74 -7.84 -0.50
CA PHE A 32 2.15 -8.77 -1.46
C PHE A 32 2.88 -8.78 -2.80
N PHE A 33 3.38 -7.63 -3.26
CA PHE A 33 4.18 -7.54 -4.48
C PHE A 33 5.50 -8.31 -4.38
N PHE A 34 6.26 -8.10 -3.30
CA PHE A 34 7.52 -8.84 -3.07
C PHE A 34 7.29 -10.31 -2.75
N LEU A 35 6.17 -10.65 -2.10
CA LEU A 35 5.77 -12.04 -1.88
C LEU A 35 5.51 -12.75 -3.22
N ALA A 36 4.79 -12.11 -4.14
CA ALA A 36 4.58 -12.64 -5.49
C ALA A 36 5.90 -12.82 -6.26
N LEU A 37 6.83 -11.86 -6.16
CA LEU A 37 8.17 -11.97 -6.75
C LEU A 37 8.98 -13.14 -6.18
N SER A 38 8.85 -13.43 -4.88
CA SER A 38 9.52 -14.53 -4.19
C SER A 38 9.14 -15.93 -4.71
N PHE A 39 7.99 -16.04 -5.40
CA PHE A 39 7.59 -17.29 -6.05
C PHE A 39 8.19 -17.46 -7.45
N VAL A 40 8.51 -16.36 -8.13
CA VAL A 40 9.07 -16.38 -9.50
C VAL A 40 10.60 -16.39 -9.48
N LEU A 41 11.21 -15.80 -8.45
CA LEU A 41 12.66 -15.63 -8.30
C LEU A 41 13.19 -16.31 -7.03
N ASP A 42 14.51 -16.37 -6.90
CA ASP A 42 15.16 -16.85 -5.69
C ASP A 42 14.75 -16.05 -4.45
N LYS A 43 14.17 -16.75 -3.47
CA LYS A 43 13.66 -16.18 -2.21
C LYS A 43 14.70 -15.34 -1.49
N VAL A 44 15.96 -15.78 -1.49
CA VAL A 44 17.06 -15.10 -0.81
C VAL A 44 17.36 -13.74 -1.46
N ALA A 45 17.46 -13.69 -2.79
CA ALA A 45 17.72 -12.45 -3.52
C ALA A 45 16.55 -11.46 -3.37
N VAL A 46 15.32 -11.96 -3.36
CA VAL A 46 14.11 -11.14 -3.17
C VAL A 46 14.07 -10.53 -1.76
N LEU A 47 14.46 -11.27 -0.72
CA LEU A 47 14.52 -10.74 0.65
C LEU A 47 15.55 -9.60 0.80
N PHE A 48 16.73 -9.73 0.20
CA PHE A 48 17.70 -8.62 0.20
C PHE A 48 17.16 -7.38 -0.54
N THR A 49 16.46 -7.60 -1.66
CA THR A 49 15.87 -6.51 -2.45
C THR A 49 14.67 -5.88 -1.74
N LEU A 50 13.90 -6.65 -0.96
CA LEU A 50 12.77 -6.15 -0.17
C LEU A 50 13.20 -5.10 0.86
N VAL A 51 14.35 -5.27 1.50
CA VAL A 51 14.82 -4.34 2.54
C VAL A 51 14.95 -2.91 1.99
N PHE A 52 15.54 -2.75 0.81
CA PHE A 52 15.76 -1.44 0.21
C PHE A 52 14.64 -1.06 -0.77
N GLY A 53 14.34 -1.94 -1.72
CA GLY A 53 13.33 -1.74 -2.74
C GLY A 53 11.92 -1.69 -2.18
N GLY A 54 11.61 -2.51 -1.17
CA GLY A 54 10.31 -2.48 -0.50
C GLY A 54 10.09 -1.15 0.22
N PHE A 55 11.09 -0.63 0.92
CA PHE A 55 10.98 0.68 1.56
C PHE A 55 10.75 1.81 0.54
N LEU A 56 11.50 1.83 -0.57
CA LEU A 56 11.34 2.80 -1.65
C LEU A 56 9.94 2.74 -2.29
N LEU A 57 9.46 1.53 -2.59
CA LEU A 57 8.13 1.30 -3.19
C LEU A 57 7.02 1.74 -2.22
N TRP A 58 7.17 1.41 -0.93
CA TRP A 58 6.22 1.80 0.11
C TRP A 58 6.11 3.31 0.25
N VAL A 59 7.25 4.03 0.31
CA VAL A 59 7.26 5.50 0.40
C VAL A 59 6.68 6.14 -0.87
N GLY A 60 6.95 5.58 -2.05
CA GLY A 60 6.34 6.04 -3.31
C GLY A 60 4.81 5.95 -3.29
N LEU A 61 4.28 4.79 -2.90
CA LEU A 61 2.84 4.59 -2.70
C LEU A 61 2.27 5.49 -1.59
N PHE A 62 3.04 5.73 -0.53
CA PHE A 62 2.63 6.63 0.53
C PHE A 62 2.39 8.05 -0.01
N ILE A 63 3.33 8.59 -0.80
CA ILE A 63 3.20 9.92 -1.41
C ILE A 63 1.99 9.99 -2.35
N VAL A 64 1.75 8.96 -3.16
CA VAL A 64 0.59 8.87 -4.06
C VAL A 64 -0.73 8.93 -3.27
N ALA A 65 -0.78 8.35 -2.07
CA ALA A 65 -1.97 8.42 -1.21
C ALA A 65 -2.29 9.85 -0.71
N PHE A 66 -1.31 10.75 -0.64
CA PHE A 66 -1.55 12.15 -0.27
C PHE A 66 -2.02 13.02 -1.44
N ILE A 67 -1.73 12.62 -2.68
CA ILE A 67 -2.11 13.36 -3.88
C ILE A 67 -3.62 13.23 -4.17
N ALA A 68 -4.27 12.12 -3.78
CA ALA A 68 -5.66 11.94 -4.19
C ALA A 68 -6.67 12.78 -3.37
N LYS A 69 -7.62 13.36 -4.11
CA LYS A 69 -8.68 14.22 -3.54
C LYS A 69 -9.65 13.47 -2.60
N LYS A 70 -9.76 12.14 -2.69
CA LYS A 70 -10.61 11.31 -1.81
C LYS A 70 -9.83 10.12 -1.26
N GLY A 71 -9.70 10.02 0.07
CA GLY A 71 -8.97 8.93 0.74
C GLY A 71 -9.56 7.54 0.46
N TRP A 72 -10.89 7.47 0.37
CA TRP A 72 -11.60 6.23 0.04
C TRP A 72 -11.21 5.65 -1.32
N LYS A 73 -10.98 6.50 -2.34
CA LYS A 73 -10.63 6.02 -3.68
C LYS A 73 -9.27 5.32 -3.69
N ILE A 74 -8.30 5.85 -2.97
CA ILE A 74 -6.97 5.24 -2.83
C ILE A 74 -7.08 3.91 -2.10
N TRP A 75 -7.87 3.87 -1.02
CA TRP A 75 -8.09 2.63 -0.27
C TRP A 75 -8.64 1.52 -1.17
N ALA A 76 -9.62 1.84 -2.01
CA ALA A 76 -10.17 0.91 -2.99
C ALA A 76 -9.13 0.45 -4.02
N ILE A 77 -8.29 1.36 -4.53
CA ILE A 77 -7.21 1.04 -5.48
C ILE A 77 -6.17 0.11 -4.84
N TYR A 78 -5.75 0.40 -3.60
CA TYR A 78 -4.74 -0.40 -2.90
C TYR A 78 -5.26 -1.77 -2.50
N LEU A 79 -6.52 -1.87 -2.08
CA LEU A 79 -7.17 -3.16 -1.87
C LEU A 79 -7.24 -3.95 -3.18
N LEU A 80 -7.64 -3.32 -4.28
CA LEU A 80 -7.73 -3.99 -5.58
C LEU A 80 -6.35 -4.51 -6.01
N LEU A 81 -5.30 -3.69 -5.89
CA LEU A 81 -3.93 -4.11 -6.19
C LEU A 81 -3.47 -5.27 -5.31
N THR A 82 -3.75 -5.19 -4.00
CA THR A 82 -3.43 -6.26 -3.05
C THR A 82 -4.15 -7.55 -3.41
N LEU A 83 -5.42 -7.46 -3.81
CA LEU A 83 -6.24 -8.60 -4.21
C LEU A 83 -5.68 -9.25 -5.48
N VAL A 84 -5.28 -8.45 -6.48
CA VAL A 84 -4.62 -8.94 -7.70
C VAL A 84 -3.33 -9.70 -7.36
N PHE A 85 -2.45 -9.13 -6.53
CA PHE A 85 -1.21 -9.81 -6.13
C PHE A 85 -1.49 -11.06 -5.30
N SER A 86 -2.49 -11.03 -4.40
CA SER A 86 -2.91 -12.20 -3.63
C SER A 86 -3.46 -13.32 -4.52
N SER A 87 -4.22 -12.99 -5.56
CA SER A 87 -4.71 -13.98 -6.53
C SER A 87 -3.55 -14.62 -7.30
N VAL A 88 -2.56 -13.82 -7.73
CA VAL A 88 -1.35 -14.34 -8.40
C VAL A 88 -0.59 -15.30 -7.49
N VAL A 89 -0.39 -14.93 -6.21
CA VAL A 89 0.24 -15.82 -5.22
C VAL A 89 -0.55 -17.11 -5.04
N TYR A 90 -1.88 -17.04 -4.93
CA TYR A 90 -2.73 -18.22 -4.77
C TYR A 90 -2.62 -19.19 -5.96
N PHE A 91 -2.68 -18.69 -7.19
CA PHE A 91 -2.51 -19.52 -8.39
C PHE A 91 -1.08 -20.08 -8.52
N CYS A 92 -0.07 -19.31 -8.15
CA CYS A 92 1.33 -19.76 -8.20
C CYS A 92 1.68 -20.76 -7.09
N GLN A 93 0.96 -20.73 -5.96
CA GLN A 93 1.14 -21.66 -4.84
C GLN A 93 0.47 -23.02 -5.08
N SER A 94 -0.33 -23.19 -6.15
CA SER A 94 -0.96 -24.46 -6.51
C SER A 94 0.08 -25.59 -6.51
N PRO A 95 -0.01 -26.54 -5.57
CA PRO A 95 0.91 -27.66 -5.55
C PRO A 95 0.56 -28.56 -6.74
N THR A 96 1.54 -28.82 -7.59
CA THR A 96 1.59 -30.11 -8.29
C THR A 96 1.58 -31.18 -7.22
N ILE A 97 0.46 -31.91 -7.13
CA ILE A 97 0.30 -33.12 -6.31
C ILE A 97 1.30 -34.17 -6.81
#